data_AF-A0A445MZQ5-F1
#
_entry.id   AF-A0A445MZQ5-F1
#
_cell.length_a   1.000
_cell.length_b   1.000
_cell.length_c   1.000
_cell.angle_alpha   90.00
_cell.angle_beta   90.00
_cell.angle_gamma   90.00
#
_symmetry.space_group_name_H-M   'P 1'
#
loop_
_entity.id
_entity.type
_entity.pdbx_description
1 polymer ?
#
loop_
_entity_poly.entity_id
_entity_poly.type
_entity_poly.pdbx_seq_one_letter_code
_entity_poly.pdbx_strand_id
1 'polypeptide(L)'
;MKLNIMTPTGLFETEDVEKIVAEGKKGSFCILPRHIDYVATIVPGILSYSLPGNKEVFLAVDEGVLVKKGSEVMISVRSAVKGPELGGLKKAVVERFEELDEREKKARAILARLEADFAKRFLELK
;
A
#
# COMPACT_ATOMS: atom_id res chain seq x y z
N MET A 1 -2.97 15.36 -13.44
CA MET A 1 -3.99 14.38 -12.98
C MET A 1 -3.99 14.39 -11.47
N LYS A 2 -5.13 14.12 -10.81
CA LYS A 2 -5.23 14.20 -9.35
C LYS A 2 -4.88 12.86 -8.73
N LEU A 3 -3.84 12.84 -7.90
CA LEU A 3 -3.42 11.67 -7.12
C LEU A 3 -3.98 11.78 -5.71
N ASN A 4 -4.65 10.73 -5.25
CA ASN A 4 -5.09 10.55 -3.87
C ASN A 4 -4.51 9.26 -3.31
N ILE A 5 -3.72 9.35 -2.25
CA ILE A 5 -3.17 8.22 -1.53
C ILE A 5 -3.89 8.11 -0.19
N MET A 6 -4.41 6.92 0.12
CA MET A 6 -5.19 6.63 1.31
C MET A 6 -4.61 5.42 2.02
N THR A 7 -4.66 5.47 3.35
CA THR A 7 -4.39 4.35 4.25
C THR A 7 -5.65 4.05 5.06
N PRO A 8 -5.69 2.94 5.83
CA PRO A 8 -6.83 2.65 6.71
C PRO A 8 -7.13 3.75 7.74
N THR A 9 -6.15 4.62 8.04
CA THR A 9 -6.33 5.75 8.96
C THR A 9 -6.86 7.02 8.29
N GLY A 10 -7.03 7.02 6.96
CA GLY A 10 -7.59 8.15 6.21
C GLY A 10 -6.76 8.57 5.00
N LEU A 11 -6.97 9.81 4.55
CA LEU A 11 -6.24 10.40 3.45
C LEU A 11 -4.79 10.68 3.86
N PHE A 12 -3.84 10.06 3.18
CA PHE A 12 -2.41 10.21 3.44
C PHE A 12 -1.84 11.41 2.67
N GLU A 13 -2.15 11.52 1.37
CA GLU A 13 -1.64 12.60 0.53
C GLU A 13 -2.55 12.84 -0.68
N THR A 14 -2.68 14.10 -1.09
CA THR A 14 -3.41 14.50 -2.30
C THR A 14 -2.61 15.53 -3.07
N GLU A 15 -2.27 15.23 -4.31
CA GLU A 15 -1.39 16.07 -5.14
C GLU A 15 -1.82 16.09 -6.60
N ASP A 16 -1.54 17.18 -7.28
CA ASP A 16 -1.63 17.24 -8.74
C ASP A 16 -0.30 16.80 -9.34
N VAL A 17 -0.33 15.76 -10.17
CA VAL A 17 0.87 15.06 -10.66
C VAL A 17 0.87 14.86 -12.17
N GLU A 18 2.07 14.66 -12.72
CA GLU A 18 2.33 14.44 -14.15
C GLU A 18 2.73 13.00 -14.48
N LYS A 19 3.19 12.24 -13.49
CA LYS A 19 3.66 10.86 -13.65
C LYS A 19 3.53 10.13 -12.33
N ILE A 20 3.13 8.87 -12.35
CA ILE A 20 3.14 7.98 -11.19
C ILE A 20 3.80 6.66 -11.61
N VAL A 21 4.75 6.16 -10.81
CA VAL A 21 5.40 4.87 -10.99
C VAL A 21 5.17 4.04 -9.74
N ALA A 22 4.70 2.81 -9.92
CA ALA A 22 4.48 1.86 -8.84
C ALA A 22 4.92 0.46 -9.28
N GLU A 23 4.98 -0.46 -8.32
CA GLU A 23 5.32 -1.86 -8.56
C GLU A 23 4.10 -2.74 -8.27
N GLY A 24 3.78 -3.63 -9.21
CA GLY A 24 2.76 -4.65 -9.04
C GLY A 24 3.36 -6.05 -9.15
N LYS A 25 2.51 -7.08 -9.05
CA LYS A 25 2.96 -8.48 -9.09
C LYS A 25 3.70 -8.88 -10.38
N LYS A 26 3.50 -8.14 -11.48
CA LYS A 26 4.14 -8.37 -12.78
C LYS A 26 5.32 -7.43 -13.04
N GLY A 27 5.79 -6.71 -12.02
CA GLY A 27 6.87 -5.73 -12.10
C GLY A 27 6.37 -4.28 -12.08
N SER A 28 7.27 -3.37 -12.44
CA SER A 28 7.00 -1.93 -12.41
C SER A 28 6.10 -1.48 -13.56
N PHE A 29 5.24 -0.50 -13.28
CA PHE A 29 4.39 0.15 -14.25
C PHE A 29 4.30 1.66 -13.99
N CYS A 30 3.97 2.40 -15.04
CA CYS A 30 3.88 3.86 -15.03
C CYS A 30 2.52 4.32 -15.54
N ILE A 31 1.92 5.28 -14.84
CA ILE A 31 0.68 5.96 -15.22
C ILE A 31 1.01 7.40 -15.59
N LEU A 32 0.58 7.80 -16.79
CA LEU A 32 0.68 9.16 -17.31
C LEU A 32 -0.72 9.77 -17.50
N PRO A 33 -0.83 11.09 -17.63
CA PRO A 33 -2.07 11.75 -18.00
C PRO A 33 -2.68 11.16 -19.26
N ARG A 34 -4.01 10.97 -19.26
CA ARG A 34 -4.79 10.34 -20.35
C ARG A 34 -4.46 8.86 -20.60
N HIS A 35 -3.77 8.17 -19.68
CA HIS A 35 -3.77 6.71 -19.68
C HIS A 35 -5.21 6.17 -19.68
N ILE A 36 -5.48 4.99 -20.21
CA ILE A 36 -6.81 4.37 -20.13
C ILE A 36 -7.18 4.11 -18.66
N ASP A 37 -8.48 3.99 -18.36
CA ASP A 37 -8.91 3.56 -17.03
C ASP A 37 -8.27 2.20 -16.69
N TYR A 38 -7.74 2.10 -15.47
CA TYR A 38 -6.80 1.05 -15.12
C TYR A 38 -6.90 0.70 -13.64
N VAL A 39 -6.79 -0.59 -13.33
CA VAL A 39 -6.77 -1.10 -11.96
C VAL A 39 -5.61 -2.08 -11.85
N ALA A 40 -4.82 -1.93 -10.80
CA ALA A 40 -3.70 -2.83 -10.51
C ALA A 40 -3.49 -3.00 -9.01
N THR A 41 -3.04 -4.19 -8.62
CA THR A 41 -2.52 -4.43 -7.27
C THR A 41 -1.09 -3.89 -7.17
N ILE A 42 -0.78 -3.23 -6.06
CA ILE A 42 0.54 -2.77 -5.69
C ILE A 42 1.15 -3.78 -4.70
N VAL A 43 2.42 -4.10 -4.88
CA VAL A 43 3.21 -4.88 -3.91
C VAL A 43 4.02 -3.94 -3.02
N PRO A 44 4.49 -4.38 -1.82
CA PRO A 44 5.33 -3.55 -0.97
C PRO A 44 6.58 -3.09 -1.72
N GLY A 45 6.86 -1.79 -1.70
CA GLY A 45 7.91 -1.22 -2.54
C GLY A 45 7.99 0.29 -2.50
N ILE A 46 8.72 0.85 -3.47
CA ILE A 46 8.84 2.29 -3.65
C ILE A 46 7.87 2.75 -4.72
N LEU A 47 6.97 3.65 -4.33
CA LEU A 47 6.13 4.42 -5.25
C LEU A 47 6.78 5.78 -5.49
N SER A 48 6.76 6.26 -6.73
CA SER A 48 7.19 7.62 -7.05
C SER A 48 6.15 8.36 -7.87
N TYR A 49 6.13 9.68 -7.73
CA TYR A 49 5.34 10.54 -8.59
C TYR A 49 6.08 11.85 -8.87
N SER A 50 5.78 12.45 -10.02
CA SER A 50 6.34 13.74 -10.44
C SER A 50 5.31 14.83 -10.27
N LEU A 51 5.68 15.87 -9.52
CA LEU A 51 4.96 17.13 -9.42
C LEU A 51 5.19 17.98 -10.66
N PRO A 52 4.32 18.97 -10.94
CA PRO A 52 4.56 19.98 -11.96
C PRO A 52 5.93 20.64 -11.77
N GLY A 53 6.66 20.80 -12.88
CA GLY A 53 8.05 21.28 -12.83
C GLY A 53 9.09 20.18 -12.57
N ASN A 54 8.71 18.92 -12.79
CA ASN A 54 9.60 17.75 -12.85
C ASN A 54 10.31 17.40 -11.54
N LYS A 55 9.72 17.78 -10.40
CA LYS A 55 10.20 17.36 -9.07
C LYS A 55 9.64 15.99 -8.73
N GLU A 56 10.52 15.01 -8.56
CA GLU A 56 10.14 13.65 -8.20
C GLU A 56 10.05 13.48 -6.68
N VAL A 57 9.02 12.76 -6.24
CA VAL A 57 8.77 12.44 -4.83
C VAL A 57 8.67 10.93 -4.69
N PHE A 58 9.27 10.41 -3.63
CA PHE A 58 9.33 8.98 -3.34
C PHE A 58 8.60 8.65 -2.03
N LEU A 59 7.89 7.53 -2.04
CA LEU A 59 7.13 6.99 -0.94
C LEU A 59 7.48 5.51 -0.78
N ALA A 60 7.67 5.05 0.45
CA ALA A 60 7.61 3.64 0.78
C ALA A 60 6.14 3.28 0.99
N VAL A 61 5.64 2.29 0.26
CA VAL A 61 4.25 1.83 0.37
C VAL A 61 4.23 0.33 0.64
N ASP A 62 3.24 -0.10 1.42
CA ASP A 62 2.89 -1.51 1.58
C ASP A 62 1.97 -1.97 0.42
N GLU A 63 1.50 -3.21 0.47
CA GLU A 63 0.52 -3.73 -0.49
C GLU A 63 -0.75 -2.88 -0.56
N GLY A 64 -1.36 -2.87 -1.74
CA GLY A 64 -2.55 -2.07 -1.98
C GLY A 64 -3.14 -2.22 -3.37
N VAL A 65 -4.01 -1.28 -3.73
CA VAL A 65 -4.67 -1.21 -5.03
C VAL A 65 -4.60 0.20 -5.56
N LEU A 66 -4.24 0.32 -6.83
CA LEU A 66 -4.34 1.54 -7.63
C LEU A 66 -5.57 1.45 -8.53
N VAL A 67 -6.36 2.52 -8.55
CA VAL A 67 -7.46 2.74 -9.47
C VAL A 67 -7.25 4.07 -10.17
N LYS A 68 -7.04 4.04 -11.47
CA LYS A 68 -7.10 5.21 -12.33
C LYS A 68 -8.47 5.25 -12.99
N LYS A 69 -9.18 6.38 -12.86
CA LYS A 69 -10.42 6.68 -13.58
C LYS A 69 -10.42 8.12 -14.09
N GLY A 70 -10.58 8.32 -15.40
CA GLY A 70 -10.59 9.66 -15.99
C GLY A 70 -9.28 10.42 -15.70
N SER A 71 -9.37 11.52 -14.96
CA SER A 71 -8.23 12.34 -14.52
C SER A 71 -7.78 12.07 -13.07
N GLU A 72 -8.40 11.09 -12.41
CA GLU A 72 -8.14 10.76 -11.01
C GLU A 72 -7.38 9.43 -10.90
N VAL A 73 -6.45 9.39 -9.96
CA VAL A 73 -5.73 8.19 -9.54
C VAL A 73 -5.88 8.06 -8.04
N MET A 74 -6.52 6.98 -7.59
CA MET A 74 -6.69 6.64 -6.19
C MET A 74 -5.80 5.44 -5.87
N ILE A 75 -5.04 5.55 -4.78
CA ILE A 75 -4.14 4.51 -4.31
C ILE A 75 -4.51 4.23 -2.86
N SER A 76 -5.00 3.02 -2.61
CA SER A 76 -5.31 2.54 -1.26
C SER A 76 -4.27 1.52 -0.86
N VAL A 77 -3.41 1.87 0.09
CA VAL A 77 -2.31 1.02 0.59
C VAL A 77 -2.45 0.83 2.08
N ARG A 78 -1.99 -0.31 2.60
CA ARG A 78 -2.09 -0.64 4.03
C ARG A 78 -1.27 0.32 4.90
N SER A 79 -0.15 0.80 4.39
CA SER A 79 0.68 1.83 5.02
C SER A 79 1.48 2.59 3.96
N ALA A 80 1.80 3.84 4.25
CA ALA A 80 2.63 4.71 3.43
C ALA A 80 3.55 5.56 4.31
N VAL A 81 4.79 5.74 3.87
CA VAL A 81 5.77 6.60 4.55
C VAL A 81 6.46 7.47 3.50
N LYS A 82 6.52 8.78 3.78
CA LYS A 82 7.24 9.76 2.99
C LYS A 82 8.61 10.03 3.61
N GLY A 83 9.63 10.15 2.78
CA GLY A 83 11.00 10.32 3.25
C GLY A 83 11.86 11.06 2.24
N PRO A 84 12.84 11.86 2.71
CA PRO A 84 13.72 12.63 1.82
C PRO A 84 14.79 11.76 1.14
N GLU A 85 15.11 10.59 1.72
CA GLU A 85 16.20 9.73 1.26
C GLU A 85 15.70 8.32 0.93
N LEU A 86 16.03 7.86 -0.28
CA LEU A 86 15.69 6.52 -0.78
C LEU A 86 16.22 5.40 0.12
N GLY A 87 17.40 5.59 0.72
CA GLY A 87 17.99 4.60 1.63
C GLY A 87 17.12 4.34 2.87
N GLY A 88 16.58 5.41 3.46
CA GLY A 88 15.65 5.31 4.60
C GLY A 88 14.30 4.70 4.20
N LEU A 89 13.78 5.07 3.03
CA LEU A 89 12.54 4.49 2.50
C LEU A 89 12.68 2.99 2.23
N LYS A 90 13.80 2.54 1.65
CA LYS A 90 14.04 1.12 1.39
C LYS A 90 14.09 0.31 2.70
N LYS A 91 14.72 0.85 3.76
CA LYS A 91 14.68 0.22 5.09
C LYS A 91 13.26 0.14 5.64
N ALA A 92 12.47 1.22 5.50
CA ALA A 92 11.07 1.20 5.91
C ALA A 92 10.26 0.13 5.17
N VAL A 93 10.50 -0.12 3.88
CA VAL A 93 9.85 -1.21 3.15
C VAL A 93 10.22 -2.57 3.75
N VAL A 94 11.53 -2.85 3.88
CA VAL A 94 12.04 -4.15 4.34
C VAL A 94 11.67 -4.43 5.80
N GLU A 95 11.99 -3.52 6.71
CA GLU A 95 11.82 -3.73 8.15
C GLU A 95 10.36 -3.60 8.59
N ARG A 96 9.57 -2.73 7.92
CA ARG A 96 8.25 -2.36 8.42
C ARG A 96 7.09 -3.03 7.71
N PHE A 97 7.27 -3.58 6.51
CA PHE A 97 6.19 -4.30 5.82
C PHE A 97 6.39 -5.80 5.82
N GLU A 98 7.62 -6.31 5.65
CA GLU A 98 7.86 -7.76 5.69
C GLU A 98 7.79 -8.35 7.12
N GLU A 99 8.39 -7.69 8.12
CA GLU A 99 8.39 -8.24 9.49
C GLU A 99 7.06 -8.08 10.23
N LEU A 100 6.33 -6.99 9.96
CA LEU A 100 5.02 -6.73 10.57
C LEU A 100 3.97 -7.69 10.03
N ASP A 101 4.00 -8.01 8.74
CA ASP A 101 3.09 -8.97 8.12
C ASP A 101 3.24 -10.38 8.75
N GLU A 102 4.47 -10.86 8.93
CA GLU A 102 4.72 -12.17 9.53
C GLU A 102 4.32 -12.24 11.02
N ARG A 103 4.55 -11.17 11.79
CA ARG A 103 4.08 -11.12 13.19
C ARG A 103 2.56 -11.07 13.26
N GLU A 104 1.91 -10.29 12.41
CA GLU A 104 0.46 -10.17 12.42
C GLU A 104 -0.23 -11.47 11.99
N LYS A 105 0.28 -12.14 10.97
CA LYS A 105 -0.17 -13.48 10.56
C LYS A 105 -0.10 -14.49 11.71
N LYS A 106 1.02 -14.52 12.44
CA LYS A 106 1.18 -15.41 13.61
C LYS A 106 0.19 -15.08 14.72
N ALA A 107 0.01 -13.79 15.03
CA ALA A 107 -0.94 -13.36 16.06
C ALA A 107 -2.39 -13.74 15.71
N ARG A 108 -2.81 -13.49 14.46
CA ARG A 108 -4.15 -13.88 13.97
C ARG A 108 -4.37 -15.39 14.00
N ALA A 109 -3.36 -16.18 13.60
CA ALA A 109 -3.44 -17.63 13.65
C ALA A 109 -3.62 -18.16 15.10
N ILE A 110 -2.91 -17.56 16.07
CA ILE A 110 -3.07 -17.89 17.48
C ILE A 110 -4.47 -17.54 17.98
N LEU A 111 -4.97 -16.34 17.64
CA LEU A 111 -6.33 -15.91 18.03
C LEU A 111 -7.41 -16.84 17.46
N ALA A 112 -7.35 -17.15 16.16
CA ALA A 112 -8.30 -18.07 15.53
C ALA A 112 -8.29 -19.46 16.19
N ARG A 113 -7.11 -19.95 16.60
CA ARG A 113 -6.99 -21.21 17.34
C ARG A 113 -7.62 -21.13 18.73
N LEU A 114 -7.39 -20.04 19.47
CA LEU A 114 -8.01 -19.81 20.77
C LEU A 114 -9.54 -19.73 20.68
N GLU A 115 -10.06 -19.05 19.67
CA GLU A 115 -11.51 -18.96 19.41
C GLU A 115 -12.13 -20.33 19.12
N ALA A 116 -11.47 -21.14 18.28
CA ALA A 116 -11.90 -22.49 17.96
C ALA A 116 -11.87 -23.41 19.21
N ASP A 117 -10.80 -23.36 19.99
CA ASP A 117 -10.66 -24.14 21.22
C ASP A 117 -11.70 -23.71 22.27
N PHE A 118 -12.02 -22.42 22.37
CA PHE A 118 -13.06 -21.90 23.24
C PHE A 118 -14.46 -22.39 22.83
N ALA A 119 -14.79 -22.29 21.54
CA ALA A 119 -16.08 -22.76 21.01
C ALA A 119 -16.25 -24.28 21.25
N LYS A 120 -15.19 -25.07 21.07
CA LYS A 120 -15.21 -26.51 21.32
C LYS A 120 -15.48 -26.83 22.79
N ARG A 121 -14.75 -26.20 23.72
CA ARG A 121 -14.94 -26.39 25.17
C ARG A 121 -16.32 -25.95 25.65
N PHE A 122 -16.87 -24.90 25.04
CA PHE A 122 -18.21 -24.42 25.38
C PHE A 122 -19.30 -25.43 24.97
N LEU A 123 -19.13 -26.12 23.84
CA LEU A 123 -20.03 -27.18 23.40
C LEU A 123 -19.96 -28.45 24.27
N GLU A 124 -18.78 -28.74 24.85
CA GLU A 124 -18.57 -29.88 25.77
C GLU A 124 -19.15 -29.66 27.18
N LEU A 125 -19.52 -28.41 27.53
CA LEU A 125 -20.12 -28.04 28.82
C LEU A 125 -21.66 -28.11 28.85
N LYS A 126 -22.28 -28.68 27.82
CA LYS A 126 -23.73 -28.83 27.68
C LYS A 126 -24.12 -30.30 27.70
#